data_AF-A0A1B6M5V4-F1
#
_entry.id   AF-A0A1B6M5V4-F1
#
_cell.length_a   1.000
_cell.length_b   1.000
_cell.length_c   1.000
_cell.angle_alpha   90.00
_cell.angle_beta   90.00
_cell.angle_gamma   90.00
#
_symmetry.space_group_name_H-M   'P 1'
#
loop_
_entity.id
_entity.type
_entity.pdbx_description
1 polymer ?
#
loop_
_entity_poly.entity_id
_entity_poly.type
_entity_poly.pdbx_seq_one_letter_code
_entity_poly.pdbx_strand_id
1 'polypeptide(L)'
;MPLELKTGKASFSAEHRGQVILYTMMMSELGQTVDSGLLLYLREGVMKEVPVGSAERRDLMLLRNQLVSELQASYRVVVGDDHQVAAPSLPRPIHHHSACAKCPYLTLCSAALRVSGSEELPETNPLHSLSVASTDHLQSNHMLYVFHWTGLLRLEHTETKLRSPALHDIWTLPPAVRSKRG
;
A
#
# COMPACT_ATOMS: atom_id res chain seq x y z
N MET A 1 -1.75 -8.16 -25.78
CA MET A 1 -2.73 -8.40 -24.71
C MET A 1 -1.99 -8.99 -23.50
N PRO A 2 -2.16 -8.47 -22.27
CA PRO A 2 -1.49 -9.02 -21.09
C PRO A 2 -2.16 -10.32 -20.63
N LEU A 3 -1.38 -11.24 -20.03
CA LEU A 3 -1.86 -12.49 -19.43
C LEU A 3 -1.44 -12.54 -17.96
N GLU A 4 -2.42 -12.62 -17.06
CA GLU A 4 -2.21 -12.79 -15.61
C GLU A 4 -2.45 -14.25 -15.22
N LEU A 5 -1.48 -14.84 -14.51
CA LEU A 5 -1.51 -16.23 -14.08
C LEU A 5 -1.83 -16.34 -12.58
N LYS A 6 -2.81 -17.18 -12.22
CA LYS A 6 -3.21 -17.45 -10.83
C LYS A 6 -3.11 -18.93 -10.49
N THR A 7 -2.51 -19.25 -9.36
CA THR A 7 -2.34 -20.64 -8.87
C THR A 7 -3.42 -21.07 -7.87
N GLY A 8 -4.14 -20.12 -7.27
CA GLY A 8 -5.21 -20.38 -6.30
C GLY A 8 -6.52 -20.79 -6.96
N LYS A 9 -7.56 -20.95 -6.13
CA LYS A 9 -8.92 -21.24 -6.59
C LYS A 9 -9.42 -20.15 -7.55
N ALA A 10 -10.08 -20.56 -8.64
CA ALA A 10 -10.81 -19.65 -9.52
C ALA A 10 -11.83 -18.78 -8.76
N SER A 11 -11.53 -17.48 -8.62
CA SER A 11 -12.36 -16.49 -7.93
C SER A 11 -12.92 -15.41 -8.84
N PHE A 12 -12.21 -15.08 -9.93
CA PHE A 12 -12.43 -13.93 -10.80
C PHE A 12 -12.75 -12.63 -10.04
N SER A 13 -12.09 -12.45 -8.90
CA SER A 13 -12.39 -11.35 -7.98
C SER A 13 -12.04 -9.98 -8.56
N ALA A 14 -12.58 -8.93 -7.96
CA ALA A 14 -12.32 -7.56 -8.36
C ALA A 14 -10.83 -7.21 -8.31
N GLU A 15 -10.07 -7.75 -7.35
CA GLU A 15 -8.62 -7.54 -7.22
C GLU A 15 -7.87 -8.16 -8.40
N HIS A 16 -8.23 -9.39 -8.80
CA HIS A 16 -7.59 -10.04 -9.94
C HIS A 16 -7.93 -9.34 -11.26
N ARG A 17 -9.18 -8.90 -11.43
CA ARG A 17 -9.59 -8.08 -12.56
C ARG A 17 -8.85 -6.73 -12.59
N GLY A 18 -8.75 -6.08 -11.43
CA GLY A 18 -8.05 -4.80 -11.27
C GLY A 18 -6.58 -4.87 -11.68
N GLN A 19 -5.89 -5.97 -11.34
CA GLN A 19 -4.51 -6.20 -11.80
C GLN A 19 -4.41 -6.26 -13.32
N VAL A 20 -5.31 -7.00 -13.98
CA VAL A 20 -5.33 -7.09 -15.45
C VAL A 20 -5.55 -5.72 -16.09
N ILE A 21 -6.49 -4.93 -15.56
CA ILE A 21 -6.75 -3.56 -16.03
C ILE A 21 -5.53 -2.65 -15.80
N LEU A 22 -4.82 -2.78 -14.68
CA LEU A 22 -3.59 -2.02 -14.46
C LEU A 22 -2.48 -2.41 -15.48
N TYR A 23 -2.40 -3.68 -15.87
CA TYR A 23 -1.45 -4.10 -16.93
C TYR A 23 -1.80 -3.50 -18.29
N THR A 24 -3.07 -3.44 -18.67
CA THR A 24 -3.46 -2.82 -19.95
C THR A 24 -3.14 -1.32 -19.97
N MET A 25 -3.29 -0.64 -18.83
CA MET A 25 -2.85 0.75 -18.66
C MET A 25 -1.33 0.91 -18.82
N MET A 26 -0.54 0.05 -18.15
CA MET A 26 0.92 0.09 -18.28
C MET A 26 1.40 -0.23 -19.70
N MET A 27 0.75 -1.16 -20.40
CA MET A 27 1.05 -1.45 -21.81
C MET A 27 0.75 -0.25 -22.72
N SER A 28 -0.30 0.51 -22.42
CA SER A 28 -0.64 1.72 -23.18
C SER A 28 0.47 2.78 -23.10
N GLU A 29 1.13 2.92 -21.94
CA GLU A 29 2.30 3.79 -21.77
C GLU A 29 3.52 3.33 -22.59
N LEU A 30 3.60 2.05 -22.95
CA LEU A 30 4.62 1.50 -23.84
C LEU A 30 4.23 1.60 -25.33
N GLY A 31 3.14 2.30 -25.65
CA GLY A 31 2.62 2.41 -27.02
C GLY A 31 1.83 1.19 -27.50
N GLN A 32 1.50 0.25 -26.61
CA GLN A 32 0.72 -0.95 -26.92
C GLN A 32 -0.72 -0.81 -26.40
N THR A 33 -1.59 -0.22 -27.22
CA THR A 33 -3.00 -0.05 -26.88
C THR A 33 -3.74 -1.38 -26.99
N VAL A 34 -4.29 -1.85 -25.88
CA VAL A 34 -5.10 -3.07 -25.78
C VAL A 34 -6.38 -2.75 -25.01
N ASP A 35 -7.50 -3.33 -25.43
CA ASP A 35 -8.84 -3.12 -24.87
C ASP A 35 -9.27 -4.21 -23.88
N SER A 36 -8.50 -5.29 -23.79
CA SER A 36 -8.71 -6.38 -22.82
C SER A 36 -7.40 -7.04 -22.38
N GLY A 37 -7.51 -7.95 -21.42
CA GLY A 37 -6.44 -8.84 -20.96
C GLY A 37 -6.96 -10.23 -20.61
N LEU A 38 -6.08 -11.20 -20.43
CA LEU A 38 -6.43 -12.58 -20.08
C LEU A 38 -6.10 -12.88 -18.62
N LEU A 39 -7.01 -13.56 -17.94
CA LEU A 39 -6.84 -14.06 -16.57
C LEU A 39 -6.97 -15.58 -16.57
N LEU A 40 -5.87 -16.29 -16.31
CA LEU A 40 -5.79 -17.75 -16.30
C LEU A 40 -5.60 -18.29 -14.88
N TYR A 41 -6.51 -19.15 -14.45
CA TYR A 41 -6.36 -19.95 -13.24
C TYR A 41 -5.79 -21.32 -13.58
N LEU A 42 -4.54 -21.55 -13.17
CA LEU A 42 -3.78 -22.76 -13.47
C LEU A 42 -4.35 -24.00 -12.77
N ARG A 43 -4.90 -23.84 -11.56
CA ARG A 43 -5.44 -24.95 -10.77
C ARG A 43 -6.61 -25.63 -11.47
N GLU A 44 -7.52 -24.85 -12.05
CA GLU A 44 -8.70 -25.36 -12.74
C GLU A 44 -8.56 -25.33 -14.28
N GLY A 45 -7.49 -24.74 -14.81
CA GLY A 45 -7.28 -24.56 -16.26
C GLY A 45 -8.28 -23.58 -16.91
N VAL A 46 -8.94 -22.72 -16.13
CA VAL A 46 -9.99 -21.82 -16.63
C VAL A 46 -9.39 -20.45 -16.94
N MET A 47 -9.67 -19.97 -18.15
CA MET A 47 -9.28 -18.64 -18.62
C MET A 47 -10.50 -17.75 -18.83
N LYS A 48 -10.39 -16.47 -18.48
CA LYS A 48 -11.36 -15.45 -18.88
C LYS A 48 -10.67 -14.25 -19.47
N GLU A 49 -11.32 -13.68 -20.47
CA GLU A 49 -11.02 -12.34 -20.95
C GLU A 49 -11.60 -11.30 -19.97
N VAL A 50 -10.80 -10.28 -19.69
CA VAL A 50 -11.13 -9.14 -18.84
C VAL A 50 -11.17 -7.90 -19.73
N PRO A 51 -12.37 -7.45 -20.15
CA PRO A 51 -12.49 -6.21 -20.90
C PRO A 51 -12.15 -5.02 -20.00
N VAL A 52 -11.52 -4.00 -20.58
CA VAL A 52 -11.15 -2.77 -19.87
C VAL A 52 -12.29 -1.76 -19.95
N GLY A 53 -13.09 -1.69 -18.89
CA GLY A 53 -14.12 -0.66 -18.75
C GLY A 53 -13.54 0.70 -18.40
N SER A 54 -14.06 1.79 -19.01
CA SER A 54 -13.66 3.17 -18.67
C SER A 54 -13.97 3.53 -17.22
N ALA A 55 -15.06 3.00 -16.65
CA ALA A 55 -15.43 3.17 -15.25
C ALA A 55 -14.43 2.49 -14.30
N GLU A 56 -14.14 1.20 -14.50
CA GLU A 56 -13.15 0.46 -13.68
C GLU A 56 -11.77 1.13 -13.75
N ARG A 57 -11.35 1.60 -14.92
CA ARG A 57 -10.08 2.33 -15.09
C ARG A 57 -10.04 3.61 -14.24
N ARG A 58 -11.10 4.42 -14.29
CA ARG A 58 -11.20 5.65 -13.49
C ARG A 58 -11.17 5.34 -12.00
N ASP A 59 -11.94 4.35 -11.56
CA ASP A 59 -12.09 4.05 -10.14
C ASP A 59 -10.79 3.47 -9.56
N LEU A 60 -10.04 2.68 -10.35
CA LEU A 60 -8.68 2.25 -10.00
C LEU A 60 -7.70 3.43 -9.86
N MET A 61 -7.78 4.43 -10.74
CA MET A 61 -6.95 5.63 -10.62
C MET A 61 -7.29 6.47 -9.39
N LEU A 62 -8.56 6.59 -9.05
CA LEU A 62 -8.99 7.26 -7.83
C LEU A 62 -8.47 6.52 -6.59
N LEU A 63 -8.59 5.18 -6.55
CA LEU A 63 -8.06 4.37 -5.46
C LEU A 63 -6.53 4.49 -5.34
N ARG A 64 -5.82 4.52 -6.47
CA ARG A 64 -4.37 4.76 -6.50
C ARG A 64 -4.03 6.12 -5.91
N ASN A 65 -4.78 7.17 -6.26
CA ASN A 65 -4.52 8.52 -5.76
C ASN A 65 -4.77 8.62 -4.25
N GLN A 66 -5.83 7.98 -3.77
CA GLN A 66 -6.10 7.87 -2.34
C GLN A 66 -4.94 7.15 -1.62
N LEU A 67 -4.50 5.99 -2.14
CA LEU A 67 -3.38 5.25 -1.57
C LEU A 67 -2.10 6.10 -1.51
N VAL A 68 -1.79 6.85 -2.57
CA VAL A 68 -0.61 7.71 -2.58
C VAL A 68 -0.72 8.85 -1.56
N SER A 69 -1.89 9.47 -1.42
CA SER A 69 -2.13 10.51 -0.41
C SER A 69 -1.91 9.97 1.01
N GLU A 70 -2.49 8.81 1.31
CA GLU A 70 -2.33 8.15 2.61
C GLU A 70 -0.87 7.77 2.87
N LEU A 71 -0.20 7.18 1.88
CA LEU A 71 1.23 6.87 2.00
C LEU A 71 2.04 8.13 2.29
N GLN A 72 1.82 9.22 1.56
CA GLN A 72 2.53 10.49 1.77
C GLN A 72 2.33 11.02 3.20
N ALA A 73 1.13 10.92 3.76
CA ALA A 73 0.89 11.25 5.16
C ALA A 73 1.71 10.33 6.10
N SER A 74 1.66 9.02 5.88
CA SER A 74 2.46 8.02 6.62
C SER A 74 3.98 8.12 6.39
N TYR A 75 4.45 8.87 5.40
CA TYR A 75 5.88 9.12 5.18
C TYR A 75 6.42 10.22 6.10
N ARG A 76 5.56 11.07 6.66
CA ARG A 76 5.97 12.14 7.58
C ARG A 76 6.30 11.56 8.94
N VAL A 77 7.56 11.72 9.35
CA VAL A 77 8.02 11.36 10.69
C VAL A 77 7.91 12.61 11.55
N VAL A 78 7.20 12.50 12.67
CA VAL A 78 7.10 13.56 13.67
C VAL A 78 8.07 13.24 14.80
N VAL A 79 8.93 14.19 15.14
CA VAL A 79 9.87 14.11 16.27
C VAL A 79 9.42 15.10 17.32
N GLY A 80 9.16 14.62 18.53
CA GLY A 80 8.79 15.46 19.67
C GLY A 80 9.97 16.25 20.22
N ASP A 81 9.67 17.19 21.13
CA ASP A 81 10.68 18.01 21.80
C ASP A 81 11.63 17.19 22.69
N ASP A 82 11.21 15.98 23.09
CA ASP A 82 11.98 14.98 23.82
C ASP A 82 12.88 14.10 22.91
N HIS A 83 12.98 14.46 21.62
CA HIS A 83 13.66 13.70 20.57
C HIS A 83 13.09 12.30 20.34
N GLN A 84 11.87 12.01 20.81
CA GLN A 84 11.19 10.76 20.51
C GLN A 84 10.46 10.86 19.18
N VAL A 85 10.61 9.81 18.38
CA VAL A 85 9.85 9.66 17.14
C VAL A 85 8.44 9.18 17.48
N ALA A 86 7.43 9.93 17.04
CA ALA A 86 6.03 9.58 17.23
C ALA A 86 5.64 8.32 16.45
N ALA A 87 4.54 7.69 16.87
CA ALA A 87 3.96 6.56 16.14
C ALA A 87 3.61 6.95 14.68
N PRO A 88 3.69 5.99 13.74
CA PRO A 88 3.34 6.27 12.35
C PRO A 88 1.86 6.63 12.22
N SER A 89 1.58 7.67 11.44
CA SER A 89 0.21 7.97 11.01
C SER A 89 -0.24 6.90 10.02
N LEU A 90 -1.32 6.20 10.34
CA LEU A 90 -1.95 5.19 9.48
C LEU A 90 -3.30 5.70 8.96
N PRO A 91 -3.78 5.16 7.82
CA PRO A 91 -5.14 5.43 7.36
C PRO A 91 -6.17 5.05 8.42
N ARG A 92 -7.35 5.67 8.35
CA ARG A 92 -8.45 5.36 9.27
C ARG A 92 -8.79 3.86 9.22
N PRO A 93 -9.02 3.22 10.37
CA PRO A 93 -9.51 1.85 10.43
C PRO A 93 -10.75 1.60 9.58
N ILE A 94 -10.76 0.48 8.86
CA ILE A 94 -11.95 0.00 8.16
C ILE A 94 -12.92 -0.69 9.13
N HIS A 95 -14.21 -0.60 8.86
CA HIS A 95 -15.25 -1.28 9.62
C HIS A 95 -15.63 -2.62 8.97
N HIS A 96 -14.68 -3.55 8.87
CA HIS A 96 -14.88 -4.84 8.18
C HIS A 96 -14.18 -6.01 8.92
N HIS A 97 -14.93 -6.73 9.76
CA HIS A 97 -14.38 -7.74 10.66
C HIS A 97 -13.51 -8.79 9.94
N SER A 98 -14.04 -9.44 8.91
CA SER A 98 -13.31 -10.51 8.20
C SER A 98 -12.03 -10.04 7.50
N ALA A 99 -11.96 -8.77 7.10
CA ALA A 99 -10.78 -8.19 6.47
C ALA A 99 -9.71 -7.91 7.53
N CYS A 100 -10.10 -7.30 8.65
CA CYS A 100 -9.20 -7.05 9.78
C CYS A 100 -8.68 -8.35 10.40
N ALA A 101 -9.56 -9.33 10.67
CA ALA A 101 -9.21 -10.58 11.32
C ALA A 101 -8.23 -11.46 10.50
N LYS A 102 -8.22 -11.31 9.17
CA LYS A 102 -7.32 -12.03 8.25
C LYS A 102 -6.16 -11.15 7.78
N CYS A 103 -6.07 -9.92 8.25
CA CYS A 103 -5.04 -8.99 7.81
C CYS A 103 -3.68 -9.42 8.38
N PRO A 104 -2.66 -9.63 7.52
CA PRO A 104 -1.32 -9.97 8.00
C PRO A 104 -0.66 -8.85 8.82
N TYR A 105 -1.19 -7.63 8.73
CA TYR A 105 -0.71 -6.45 9.46
C TYR A 105 -1.52 -6.16 10.73
N LEU A 106 -2.40 -7.07 11.18
CA LEU A 106 -3.32 -6.81 12.30
C LEU A 106 -2.58 -6.35 13.58
N THR A 107 -1.51 -7.04 13.99
CA THR A 107 -0.74 -6.69 15.19
C THR A 107 -0.11 -5.29 15.08
N LEU A 108 0.47 -4.95 13.92
CA LEU A 108 1.09 -3.63 13.71
C LEU A 108 0.06 -2.50 13.67
N CYS A 109 -1.04 -2.71 12.95
CA CYS A 109 -2.16 -1.77 12.88
C CYS A 109 -2.74 -1.52 14.28
N SER A 110 -2.93 -2.59 15.06
CA SER A 110 -3.45 -2.54 16.42
C SER A 110 -2.50 -1.85 17.39
N ALA A 111 -1.20 -2.10 17.27
CA ALA A 111 -0.18 -1.42 18.08
C ALA A 111 -0.17 0.09 17.80
N ALA A 112 -0.25 0.48 16.52
CA ALA A 112 -0.28 1.89 16.13
C ALA A 112 -1.56 2.58 16.63
N LEU A 113 -2.71 1.91 16.55
CA LEU A 113 -3.98 2.38 17.10
C LEU A 113 -3.92 2.57 18.61
N ARG A 114 -3.34 1.61 19.35
CA ARG A 114 -3.20 1.71 20.82
C ARG A 114 -2.28 2.86 21.25
N VAL A 115 -1.19 3.10 20.52
CA VAL A 115 -0.26 4.19 20.85
C VAL A 115 -0.82 5.56 20.45
N SER A 116 -1.57 5.64 19.34
CA SER A 116 -2.12 6.92 18.84
C SER A 116 -3.42 7.34 19.53
N GLY A 117 -3.97 6.51 20.41
CA GLY A 117 -5.26 6.71 21.06
C GLY A 117 -6.40 6.07 20.25
N SER A 118 -7.10 5.13 20.86
CA SER A 118 -8.27 4.45 20.26
C SER A 118 -9.58 5.22 20.49
N GLU A 119 -9.53 6.40 21.09
CA GLU A 119 -10.70 7.14 21.61
C GLU A 119 -11.66 7.59 20.49
N GLU A 120 -11.17 7.74 19.26
CA GLU A 120 -12.01 8.08 18.10
C GLU A 120 -12.69 6.86 17.44
N LEU A 121 -12.36 5.63 17.86
CA LEU A 121 -12.89 4.43 17.23
C LEU A 121 -14.23 4.03 17.87
N PRO A 122 -15.33 3.90 17.11
CA PRO A 122 -16.59 3.42 17.65
C PRO A 122 -16.45 2.03 18.28
N GLU A 123 -17.11 1.78 19.42
CA GLU A 123 -17.11 0.48 20.10
C GLU A 123 -17.60 -0.66 19.21
N THR A 124 -18.44 -0.36 18.22
CA THR A 124 -18.93 -1.33 17.22
C THR A 124 -17.85 -1.78 16.23
N ASN A 125 -16.72 -1.09 16.17
CA ASN A 125 -15.66 -1.42 15.23
C ASN A 125 -14.96 -2.74 15.63
N PRO A 126 -14.79 -3.69 14.71
CA PRO A 126 -14.08 -4.95 14.96
C PRO A 126 -12.69 -4.81 15.57
N LEU A 127 -11.97 -3.71 15.28
CA LEU A 127 -10.65 -3.47 15.85
C LEU A 127 -10.68 -3.20 17.34
N HIS A 128 -11.83 -2.87 17.96
CA HIS A 128 -11.91 -2.71 19.40
C HIS A 128 -11.49 -4.00 20.13
N SER A 129 -12.05 -5.15 19.74
CA SER A 129 -11.68 -6.46 20.32
C SER A 129 -10.41 -7.05 19.70
N LEU A 130 -10.25 -6.95 18.37
CA LEU A 130 -9.10 -7.52 17.68
C LEU A 130 -7.78 -6.83 18.07
N SER A 131 -7.80 -5.54 18.38
CA SER A 131 -6.58 -4.82 18.76
C SER A 131 -6.03 -5.26 20.11
N VAL A 132 -6.90 -5.45 21.09
CA VAL A 132 -6.53 -5.98 22.41
C VAL A 132 -5.99 -7.39 22.24
N ALA A 133 -6.74 -8.29 21.59
CA ALA A 133 -6.34 -9.69 21.43
C ALA A 133 -5.01 -9.85 20.68
N SER A 134 -4.77 -9.05 19.64
CA SER A 134 -3.55 -9.15 18.83
C SER A 134 -2.32 -8.47 19.45
N THR A 135 -2.49 -7.68 20.51
CA THR A 135 -1.40 -6.94 21.19
C THR A 135 -1.31 -7.19 22.69
N ASP A 136 -2.06 -8.14 23.24
CA ASP A 136 -2.09 -8.46 24.68
C ASP A 136 -0.71 -8.84 25.24
N HIS A 137 0.10 -9.50 24.41
CA HIS A 137 1.48 -9.88 24.73
C HIS A 137 2.49 -8.72 24.61
N LEU A 138 2.06 -7.53 24.17
CA LEU A 138 2.92 -6.38 23.92
C LEU A 138 2.72 -5.27 24.96
N GLN A 139 3.82 -4.87 25.59
CA GLN A 139 3.88 -3.70 26.45
C GLN A 139 4.05 -2.43 25.61
N SER A 140 3.69 -1.28 26.17
CA SER A 140 3.78 0.02 25.49
C SER A 140 5.20 0.36 25.04
N ASN A 141 6.22 0.03 25.84
CA ASN A 141 7.63 0.23 25.48
C ASN A 141 8.05 -0.64 24.27
N HIS A 142 7.52 -1.85 24.10
CA HIS A 142 7.80 -2.70 22.93
C HIS A 142 7.25 -2.06 21.64
N MET A 143 6.02 -1.55 21.69
CA MET A 143 5.38 -0.89 20.56
C MET A 143 6.12 0.41 20.20
N LEU A 144 6.41 1.24 21.20
CA LEU A 144 7.16 2.48 21.02
C LEU A 144 8.57 2.24 20.48
N TYR A 145 9.26 1.19 20.94
CA TYR A 145 10.58 0.82 20.42
C TYR A 145 10.53 0.55 18.91
N VAL A 146 9.58 -0.27 18.45
CA VAL A 146 9.45 -0.58 17.01
C VAL A 146 9.13 0.70 16.22
N PHE A 147 8.19 1.52 16.69
CA PHE A 147 7.84 2.75 15.98
C PHE A 147 8.99 3.74 15.92
N HIS A 148 9.73 3.90 17.02
CA HIS A 148 10.91 4.73 17.06
C HIS A 148 11.94 4.33 16.00
N TRP A 149 12.34 3.06 15.97
CA TRP A 149 13.32 2.57 15.01
C TRP A 149 12.82 2.61 13.56
N THR A 150 11.56 2.28 13.31
CA THR A 150 10.99 2.41 11.95
C THR A 150 10.95 3.86 11.48
N GLY A 151 10.71 4.81 12.40
CA GLY A 151 10.76 6.23 12.12
C GLY A 151 12.17 6.74 11.84
N LEU A 152 13.19 6.28 12.59
CA LEU A 152 14.60 6.59 12.29
C LEU A 152 15.02 6.07 10.91
N LEU A 153 14.70 4.81 10.59
CA LEU A 153 14.94 4.23 9.26
C LEU A 153 14.26 5.05 8.15
N ARG A 154 13.06 5.58 8.44
CA ARG A 154 12.33 6.43 7.51
C ARG A 154 12.99 7.79 7.29
N LEU A 155 13.51 8.41 8.36
CA LEU A 155 14.25 9.68 8.27
C LEU A 155 15.51 9.49 7.41
N GLU A 156 16.29 8.45 7.68
CA GLU A 156 17.50 8.10 6.91
C GLU A 156 17.18 7.86 5.43
N HIS A 157 16.14 7.08 5.14
CA HIS A 157 15.69 6.81 3.77
C HIS A 157 15.25 8.09 3.04
N THR A 158 14.57 8.99 3.75
CA THR A 158 14.10 10.26 3.16
C THR A 158 15.29 11.16 2.81
N GLU A 159 16.27 11.28 3.71
CA GLU A 159 17.51 12.01 3.46
C GLU A 159 18.29 11.41 2.29
N THR A 160 18.41 10.08 2.24
CA THR A 160 19.08 9.38 1.13
C THR A 160 18.39 9.64 -0.21
N LYS A 161 17.05 9.64 -0.24
CA LYS A 161 16.28 9.98 -1.44
C LYS A 161 16.47 11.43 -1.90
N LEU A 162 16.60 12.38 -0.97
CA LEU A 162 16.86 13.79 -1.31
C LEU A 162 18.24 13.98 -1.96
N ARG A 163 19.22 13.16 -1.56
CA ARG A 163 20.58 13.17 -2.11
C ARG A 163 20.73 12.35 -3.39
N SER A 164 19.84 11.40 -3.62
CA SER A 164 19.86 10.54 -4.81
C SER A 164 19.29 11.27 -6.02
N PRO A 165 19.78 10.98 -7.25
CA PRO A 165 19.17 11.48 -8.47
C PRO A 165 17.68 11.12 -8.51
N ALA A 166 16.84 12.09 -8.86
CA ALA A 166 15.40 11.88 -8.88
C ALA A 166 15.04 10.91 -10.01
N LEU A 167 14.21 9.90 -9.72
CA LEU A 167 13.85 8.87 -10.70
C LEU A 167 13.24 9.47 -11.99
N HIS A 168 12.52 10.59 -11.88
CA HIS A 168 11.92 11.26 -13.03
C HIS A 168 12.99 11.73 -14.05
N ASP A 169 14.20 12.08 -13.59
CA ASP A 169 15.31 12.48 -14.47
C ASP A 169 15.65 11.40 -15.50
N ILE A 170 15.44 10.12 -15.19
CA ILE A 170 15.69 9.02 -16.14
C ILE A 170 14.81 9.17 -17.39
N TRP A 171 13.59 9.63 -17.21
CA TRP A 171 12.55 9.70 -18.25
C TRP A 171 12.40 11.12 -18.82
N THR A 172 12.89 12.15 -18.12
CA THR A 172 12.78 13.55 -18.54
C THR A 172 14.10 14.15 -19.02
N LEU A 173 15.26 13.59 -18.64
CA LEU A 173 16.58 14.11 -19.02
C LEU A 173 17.36 13.13 -19.90
N PRO A 174 18.01 13.62 -20.98
CA PRO A 174 18.90 12.80 -21.80
C PRO A 174 20.06 12.21 -20.98
N PRO A 175 20.55 11.00 -21.32
CA PRO A 175 21.70 10.38 -20.65
C PRO A 175 22.94 11.28 -20.58
N ALA A 176 23.22 12.04 -21.63
CA ALA A 176 24.36 12.97 -21.69
C ALA A 176 24.29 14.07 -20.62
N VAL A 177 23.10 14.54 -20.25
CA VAL A 177 22.91 15.54 -19.18
C VAL A 177 23.10 14.88 -17.82
N ARG A 178 22.56 13.68 -17.62
CA ARG A 178 22.67 12.93 -16.36
C ARG A 178 24.12 12.54 -16.05
N SER A 179 24.88 12.07 -17.04
CA SER A 179 26.29 11.65 -16.87
C SER A 179 27.22 12.74 -16.33
N LYS A 180 26.88 14.02 -16.50
CA LYS A 180 27.66 15.14 -15.96
C LYS A 180 27.51 15.31 -14.45
N ARG A 181 26.53 14.65 -13.83
CA ARG A 181 26.22 14.75 -12.40
C ARG A 181 26.91 13.67 -11.56
N GLY A 182 27.73 12.80 -12.17
CA GLY A 182 28.29 11.59 -11.56
C GLY A 182 27.32 10.43 -11.64
#